data_AF-A0A1F6RML5-F1
#
_entry.id   AF-A0A1F6RML5-F1
#
_cell.length_a   1.000
_cell.length_b   1.000
_cell.length_c   1.000
_cell.angle_alpha   90.00
_cell.angle_beta   90.00
_cell.angle_gamma   90.00
#
_symmetry.space_group_name_H-M   'P 1'
#
loop_
_entity.id
_entity.type
_entity.pdbx_description
1 polymer ?
#
loop_
_entity_poly.entity_id
_entity_poly.type
_entity_poly.pdbx_seq_one_letter_code
_entity_poly.pdbx_strand_id
1 'polypeptide(L)'
;MKIIQNTSFKSKRDLSINTKKPKENIIYSENSNKENYSGLRNDVLKVYFTGQVFNQTNKKAKFLADYINSLNQFKIADKSELDGNYNHIGATITDAILQAGLNYEKVVKPKVLHVLQKYPDAKTTSGFLKTLKEEGYPKVLVWKNQEKPERMINLLNLLKSENVENEEELKSWLKNSENINKLKEIKGIGDKTVDYLKILVGISTNAIDRHVFNFLNAANIKVKDYNEAHQIVSKTADLLAIDEAVFDYSIWKYMSTKR
;
A
#
# COMPACT_ATOMS: atom_id res chain seq x y z
N MET A 1 -43.80 40.28 -33.04
CA MET A 1 -45.15 40.87 -32.87
C MET A 1 -46.17 39.87 -33.41
N LYS A 2 -47.29 39.65 -32.72
CA LYS A 2 -48.35 38.61 -32.90
C LYS A 2 -48.01 37.25 -32.29
N ILE A 3 -48.52 36.96 -31.07
CA ILE A 3 -49.88 36.54 -30.67
C ILE A 3 -50.14 35.09 -31.09
N ILE A 4 -50.15 34.19 -30.11
CA ILE A 4 -50.93 32.95 -30.15
C ILE A 4 -51.83 32.97 -28.91
N GLN A 5 -53.14 32.90 -29.18
CA GLN A 5 -54.21 32.84 -28.20
C GLN A 5 -54.46 31.40 -27.73
N ASN A 6 -54.95 31.33 -26.49
CA ASN A 6 -55.54 30.21 -25.76
C ASN A 6 -56.43 29.24 -26.54
N THR A 7 -56.46 27.98 -26.09
CA THR A 7 -57.67 27.25 -25.63
C THR A 7 -57.22 26.01 -24.80
N SER A 8 -57.31 26.06 -23.47
CA SER A 8 -58.31 25.44 -22.57
C SER A 8 -58.34 23.90 -22.53
N PHE A 9 -58.04 23.29 -21.37
CA PHE A 9 -59.01 22.57 -20.50
C PHE A 9 -58.36 21.98 -19.21
N LYS A 10 -58.92 22.34 -18.04
CA LYS A 10 -59.16 21.61 -16.74
C LYS A 10 -58.26 20.41 -16.35
N SER A 11 -57.89 20.07 -15.10
CA SER A 11 -58.27 20.46 -13.72
C SER A 11 -57.53 19.54 -12.72
N LYS A 12 -57.04 20.09 -11.59
CA LYS A 12 -56.87 19.49 -10.23
C LYS A 12 -56.01 18.21 -10.04
N ARG A 13 -54.96 18.30 -9.22
CA ARG A 13 -54.99 18.07 -7.75
C ARG A 13 -53.59 18.25 -7.13
N ASP A 14 -53.54 19.07 -6.10
CA ASP A 14 -52.47 19.16 -5.10
C ASP A 14 -52.24 17.83 -4.38
N LEU A 15 -50.99 17.54 -4.02
CA LEU A 15 -50.64 16.72 -2.85
C LEU A 15 -49.24 17.14 -2.34
N SER A 16 -49.25 17.96 -1.30
CA SER A 16 -48.13 18.31 -0.43
C SER A 16 -47.68 17.07 0.37
N ILE A 17 -46.40 16.68 0.28
CA ILE A 17 -45.82 15.62 1.13
C ILE A 17 -45.22 16.27 2.39
N ASN A 18 -45.82 15.90 3.51
CA ASN A 18 -45.48 16.32 4.87
C ASN A 18 -44.25 15.58 5.40
N THR A 19 -43.31 16.33 5.97
CA THR A 19 -42.06 15.87 6.58
C THR A 19 -42.28 15.38 8.02
N LYS A 20 -41.97 14.10 8.31
CA LYS A 20 -41.68 13.63 9.67
C LYS A 20 -40.53 12.61 9.65
N LYS A 21 -39.40 12.97 10.26
CA LYS A 21 -38.31 12.04 10.65
C LYS A 21 -38.67 11.36 11.97
N PRO A 22 -38.38 10.05 12.16
CA PRO A 22 -38.25 9.48 13.49
C PRO A 22 -36.79 9.56 13.96
N LYS A 23 -36.61 9.97 15.22
CA LYS A 23 -35.41 9.74 16.02
C LYS A 23 -35.55 8.36 16.67
N GLU A 24 -34.60 7.46 16.47
CA GLU A 24 -34.42 6.31 17.35
C GLU A 24 -32.93 6.13 17.66
N ASN A 25 -32.63 6.13 18.95
CA ASN A 25 -31.35 5.74 19.53
C ASN A 25 -31.22 4.21 19.39
N ILE A 26 -30.17 3.71 18.75
CA ILE A 26 -29.84 2.29 18.75
C ILE A 26 -28.46 2.12 19.40
N ILE A 27 -28.48 1.47 20.57
CA ILE A 27 -27.33 0.94 21.28
C ILE A 27 -26.94 -0.37 20.58
N TYR A 28 -25.70 -0.49 20.10
CA TYR A 28 -25.21 -1.68 19.42
C TYR A 28 -24.59 -2.68 20.40
N SER A 29 -25.12 -3.90 20.48
CA SER A 29 -24.45 -5.08 21.04
C SER A 29 -24.15 -6.09 19.92
N GLU A 30 -22.96 -6.70 19.95
CA GLU A 30 -22.30 -7.33 18.79
C GLU A 30 -22.85 -8.69 18.30
N ASN A 31 -24.04 -9.15 18.72
CA ASN A 31 -24.48 -10.54 18.43
C ASN A 31 -25.80 -10.72 17.64
N SER A 32 -26.35 -9.70 16.98
CA SER A 32 -27.69 -9.78 16.32
C SER A 32 -27.74 -9.61 14.79
N ASN A 33 -26.66 -9.88 14.04
CA ASN A 33 -26.57 -9.45 12.64
C ASN A 33 -26.87 -10.49 11.54
N LYS A 34 -27.38 -11.69 11.85
CA LYS A 34 -27.73 -12.68 10.80
C LYS A 34 -29.22 -12.78 10.43
N GLU A 35 -30.15 -12.36 11.29
CA GLU A 35 -31.58 -12.58 11.04
C GLU A 35 -32.28 -11.45 10.25
N ASN A 36 -31.76 -10.22 10.27
CA ASN A 36 -32.44 -9.05 9.67
C ASN A 36 -32.21 -8.84 8.16
N TYR A 37 -31.50 -9.74 7.48
CA TYR A 37 -31.10 -9.56 6.08
C TYR A 37 -31.47 -10.73 5.15
N SER A 38 -32.25 -11.69 5.65
CA SER A 38 -32.62 -12.93 4.94
C SER A 38 -33.46 -12.71 3.67
N GLY A 39 -34.01 -11.51 3.45
CA GLY A 39 -34.83 -11.15 2.28
C GLY A 39 -34.14 -10.28 1.22
N LEU A 40 -32.89 -9.84 1.42
CA LEU A 40 -32.20 -8.99 0.45
C LEU A 40 -31.44 -9.83 -0.57
N ARG A 41 -31.50 -9.42 -1.84
CA ARG A 41 -30.70 -10.04 -2.91
C ARG A 41 -29.20 -9.80 -2.63
N ASN A 42 -28.37 -10.78 -2.99
CA ASN A 42 -26.93 -10.80 -2.69
C ASN A 42 -26.15 -9.59 -3.24
N ASP A 43 -26.58 -9.05 -4.38
CA ASP A 43 -26.05 -7.83 -4.99
C ASP A 43 -26.31 -6.58 -4.12
N VAL A 44 -27.51 -6.46 -3.56
CA VAL A 44 -27.89 -5.35 -2.65
C VAL A 44 -27.13 -5.43 -1.34
N LEU A 45 -26.99 -6.63 -0.77
CA LEU A 45 -26.17 -6.84 0.43
C LEU A 45 -24.72 -6.46 0.19
N LYS A 46 -24.14 -6.88 -0.94
CA LYS A 46 -22.77 -6.53 -1.31
C LYS A 46 -22.58 -5.02 -1.38
N VAL A 47 -23.47 -4.29 -2.06
CA VAL A 47 -23.39 -2.81 -2.15
C VAL A 47 -23.49 -2.16 -0.77
N TYR A 48 -24.44 -2.58 0.07
CA TYR A 48 -24.61 -2.02 1.41
C TYR A 48 -23.38 -2.25 2.30
N PHE A 49 -22.89 -3.49 2.36
CA PHE A 49 -21.69 -3.81 3.14
C PHE A 49 -20.44 -3.11 2.60
N THR A 50 -20.25 -3.06 1.28
CA THR A 50 -19.15 -2.29 0.67
C THR A 50 -19.24 -0.80 1.03
N GLY A 51 -20.44 -0.21 1.02
CA GLY A 51 -20.66 1.17 1.43
C GLY A 51 -20.36 1.43 2.90
N GLN A 52 -20.74 0.52 3.80
CA GLN A 52 -20.43 0.61 5.23
C GLN A 52 -18.93 0.50 5.51
N VAL A 53 -18.24 -0.46 4.89
CA VAL A 53 -16.78 -0.63 5.00
C VAL A 53 -16.07 0.63 4.49
N PHE A 54 -16.46 1.14 3.32
CA PHE A 54 -15.91 2.38 2.76
C PHE A 54 -16.07 3.58 3.70
N ASN A 55 -17.25 3.73 4.31
CA ASN A 55 -17.53 4.79 5.28
C ASN A 55 -16.65 4.64 6.55
N GLN A 56 -16.43 3.42 7.01
CA GLN A 56 -15.58 3.16 8.18
C GLN A 56 -14.10 3.48 7.90
N THR A 57 -13.57 3.07 6.75
CA THR A 57 -12.19 3.37 6.34
C THR A 57 -11.96 4.89 6.23
N ASN A 58 -12.89 5.63 5.62
CA ASN A 58 -12.78 7.09 5.50
C ASN A 58 -12.77 7.79 6.87
N LYS A 59 -13.59 7.32 7.82
CA LYS A 59 -13.59 7.85 9.20
C LYS A 59 -12.25 7.60 9.89
N LYS A 60 -11.70 6.39 9.77
CA LYS A 60 -10.38 6.04 10.32
C LYS A 60 -9.26 6.87 9.69
N ALA A 61 -9.30 7.09 8.37
CA ALA A 61 -8.33 7.93 7.67
C ALA A 61 -8.37 9.39 8.15
N LYS A 62 -9.57 9.97 8.28
CA LYS A 62 -9.72 11.32 8.85
C LYS A 62 -9.17 11.40 10.27
N PHE A 63 -9.48 10.42 11.10
CA PHE A 63 -8.99 10.38 12.47
C PHE A 63 -7.46 10.25 12.53
N LEU A 64 -6.85 9.48 11.61
CA LEU A 64 -5.39 9.41 11.50
C LEU A 64 -4.78 10.76 11.09
N ALA A 65 -5.40 11.46 10.14
CA ALA A 65 -4.98 12.81 9.74
C ALA A 65 -5.04 13.80 10.91
N ASP A 66 -6.13 13.79 11.68
CA ASP A 66 -6.28 14.62 12.88
C ASP A 66 -5.23 14.26 13.95
N TYR A 67 -4.97 12.97 14.15
CA TYR A 67 -3.91 12.50 15.06
C TYR A 67 -2.54 13.02 14.65
N ILE A 68 -2.18 12.91 13.36
CA ILE A 68 -0.90 13.42 12.84
C ILE A 68 -0.75 14.92 13.08
N ASN A 69 -1.79 15.70 12.79
CA ASN A 69 -1.79 17.15 13.02
C ASN A 69 -1.64 17.52 14.51
N SER A 70 -1.99 16.61 15.43
CA SER A 70 -1.77 16.80 16.86
C SER A 70 -0.33 16.47 17.33
N LEU A 71 0.48 15.82 16.48
CA LEU A 71 1.83 15.41 16.83
C LEU A 71 2.86 16.51 16.50
N ASN A 72 3.33 17.22 17.54
CA ASN A 72 4.36 18.27 17.39
C ASN A 72 5.70 17.78 16.78
N GLN A 73 5.99 16.48 16.85
CA GLN A 73 7.26 15.90 16.39
C GLN A 73 7.14 15.12 15.08
N PHE A 74 5.93 14.96 14.53
CA PHE A 74 5.77 14.28 13.24
C PHE A 74 6.17 15.23 12.13
N LYS A 75 7.15 14.82 11.32
CA LYS A 75 7.65 15.61 10.19
C LYS A 75 7.46 14.82 8.91
N ILE A 76 6.95 15.49 7.88
CA ILE A 76 6.91 14.92 6.55
C ILE A 76 8.34 14.91 6.01
N ALA A 77 8.79 13.75 5.57
CA ALA A 77 10.10 13.58 4.98
C ALA A 77 10.17 14.25 3.60
N ASP A 78 11.37 14.65 3.20
CA ASP A 78 11.58 15.09 1.83
C ASP A 78 11.63 13.89 0.90
N LYS A 79 11.12 14.04 -0.33
CA LYS A 79 11.11 12.96 -1.32
C LYS A 79 12.50 12.42 -1.64
N SER A 80 13.53 13.26 -1.52
CA SER A 80 14.93 12.86 -1.71
C SER A 80 15.48 11.96 -0.60
N GLU A 81 14.78 11.82 0.53
CA GLU A 81 15.17 10.93 1.62
C GLU A 81 14.75 9.48 1.40
N LEU A 82 13.85 9.21 0.44
CA LEU A 82 13.41 7.86 0.13
C LEU A 82 14.53 7.10 -0.56
N ASP A 83 14.90 5.96 0.01
CA ASP A 83 15.78 4.99 -0.65
C ASP A 83 15.04 4.32 -1.84
N GLY A 84 15.78 3.99 -2.90
CA GLY A 84 15.24 3.44 -4.15
C GLY A 84 15.70 4.20 -5.40
N ASN A 85 15.08 3.86 -6.55
CA ASN A 85 15.40 4.36 -7.88
C ASN A 85 16.92 4.31 -8.17
N TYR A 86 17.54 3.19 -7.81
CA TYR A 86 18.98 3.02 -7.87
C TYR A 86 19.52 2.98 -9.29
N ASN A 87 18.64 2.81 -10.29
CA ASN A 87 18.99 2.44 -11.66
C ASN A 87 19.88 1.19 -11.70
N HIS A 88 19.61 0.25 -10.79
CA HIS A 88 20.45 -0.91 -10.57
C HIS A 88 19.65 -2.06 -9.94
N ILE A 89 19.21 -3.03 -10.76
CA ILE A 89 18.39 -4.15 -10.31
C ILE A 89 18.99 -4.90 -9.13
N GLY A 90 20.30 -5.15 -9.14
CA GLY A 90 20.94 -5.84 -8.02
C GLY A 90 20.78 -5.12 -6.68
N ALA A 91 20.75 -3.79 -6.67
CA ALA A 91 20.56 -3.00 -5.47
C ALA A 91 19.10 -3.02 -5.03
N THR A 92 18.17 -2.80 -5.97
CA THR A 92 16.72 -2.85 -5.73
C THR A 92 16.29 -4.20 -5.15
N ILE A 93 16.71 -5.31 -5.75
CA ILE A 93 16.35 -6.64 -5.28
C ILE A 93 17.05 -6.97 -3.95
N THR A 94 18.29 -6.54 -3.76
CA THR A 94 18.98 -6.70 -2.46
C THR A 94 18.25 -5.98 -1.35
N ASP A 95 17.84 -4.74 -1.59
CA ASP A 95 17.09 -3.95 -0.63
C ASP A 95 15.75 -4.64 -0.29
N ALA A 96 14.97 -4.92 -1.33
CA ALA A 96 13.65 -5.53 -1.24
C ALA A 96 13.62 -6.90 -0.57
N ILE A 97 14.68 -7.72 -0.66
CA ILE A 97 14.69 -9.06 -0.05
C ILE A 97 15.29 -9.02 1.36
N LEU A 98 16.29 -8.18 1.61
CA LEU A 98 16.95 -8.14 2.91
C LEU A 98 16.14 -7.38 3.98
N GLN A 99 15.33 -6.39 3.61
CA GLN A 99 14.57 -5.53 4.53
C GLN A 99 13.81 -6.25 5.66
N ALA A 100 13.21 -7.42 5.39
CA ALA A 100 12.29 -8.03 6.33
C ALA A 100 13.01 -8.49 7.62
N GLY A 101 12.54 -7.98 8.76
CA GLY A 101 13.01 -8.37 10.09
C GLY A 101 14.41 -7.84 10.46
N LEU A 102 15.02 -6.98 9.65
CA LEU A 102 16.36 -6.44 9.91
C LEU A 102 16.31 -4.96 10.29
N ASN A 103 17.40 -4.48 10.90
CA ASN A 103 17.63 -3.05 11.06
C ASN A 103 18.11 -2.50 9.71
N TYR A 104 17.35 -1.58 9.11
CA TYR A 104 17.64 -1.04 7.79
C TYR A 104 19.04 -0.40 7.72
N GLU A 105 19.29 0.60 8.56
CA GLU A 105 20.53 1.37 8.57
C GLU A 105 21.77 0.54 8.89
N LYS A 106 21.68 -0.37 9.86
CA LYS A 106 22.83 -1.15 10.33
C LYS A 106 23.10 -2.39 9.48
N VAL A 107 22.07 -2.94 8.85
CA VAL A 107 22.17 -4.22 8.16
C VAL A 107 21.90 -4.05 6.69
N VAL A 108 20.73 -3.59 6.26
CA VAL A 108 20.28 -3.62 4.86
C VAL A 108 21.08 -2.63 4.01
N LYS A 109 21.05 -1.34 4.37
CA LYS A 109 21.66 -0.24 3.59
C LYS A 109 23.14 -0.49 3.28
N PRO A 110 24.01 -0.96 4.21
CA PRO A 110 25.38 -1.30 3.87
C PRO A 110 25.54 -2.38 2.78
N LYS A 111 24.60 -3.33 2.66
CA LYS A 111 24.67 -4.40 1.65
C LYS A 111 24.18 -3.90 0.30
N VAL A 112 23.15 -3.06 0.29
CA VAL A 112 22.69 -2.37 -0.93
C VAL A 112 23.83 -1.53 -1.50
N LEU A 113 24.47 -0.71 -0.65
CA LEU A 113 25.64 0.09 -1.04
C LEU A 113 26.82 -0.76 -1.50
N HIS A 114 27.06 -1.90 -0.85
CA HIS A 114 28.10 -2.83 -1.29
C HIS A 114 27.83 -3.35 -2.70
N VAL A 115 26.59 -3.78 -2.98
CA VAL A 115 26.20 -4.25 -4.32
C VAL A 115 26.38 -3.15 -5.37
N LEU A 116 25.88 -1.95 -5.09
CA LEU A 116 26.00 -0.78 -5.96
C LEU A 116 27.46 -0.44 -6.32
N GLN A 117 28.35 -0.48 -5.32
CA GLN A 117 29.73 -0.03 -5.49
C GLN A 117 30.64 -1.09 -6.09
N LYS A 118 30.39 -2.38 -5.81
CA LYS A 118 31.31 -3.47 -6.17
C LYS A 118 30.90 -4.21 -7.43
N TYR A 119 29.64 -4.13 -7.83
CA TYR A 119 29.11 -4.92 -8.94
C TYR A 119 28.32 -4.06 -9.94
N PRO A 120 28.95 -3.10 -10.64
CA PRO A 120 28.26 -2.21 -11.58
C PRO A 120 27.53 -2.95 -12.73
N ASP A 121 27.98 -4.14 -13.07
CA ASP A 121 27.35 -5.00 -14.09
C ASP A 121 26.05 -5.66 -13.59
N ALA A 122 25.82 -5.68 -12.27
CA ALA A 122 24.58 -6.16 -11.67
C ALA A 122 23.41 -5.17 -11.78
N LYS A 123 23.56 -4.12 -12.61
CA LYS A 123 22.49 -3.16 -12.90
C LYS A 123 21.31 -3.78 -13.64
N THR A 124 21.49 -4.92 -14.30
CA THR A 124 20.41 -5.67 -14.95
C THR A 124 20.12 -7.01 -14.26
N THR A 125 18.92 -7.58 -14.47
CA THR A 125 18.54 -8.91 -13.96
C THR A 125 19.52 -9.99 -14.40
N SER A 126 19.82 -10.08 -15.70
CA SER A 126 20.76 -11.07 -16.23
C SER A 126 22.19 -10.81 -15.73
N GLY A 127 22.60 -9.55 -15.62
CA GLY A 127 23.88 -9.15 -15.05
C GLY A 127 24.02 -9.61 -13.59
N PHE A 128 23.00 -9.38 -12.76
CA PHE A 128 23.04 -9.77 -11.36
C PHE A 128 23.02 -11.28 -11.15
N LEU A 129 22.23 -12.03 -11.94
CA LEU A 129 22.27 -13.49 -11.94
C LEU A 129 23.66 -14.02 -12.30
N LYS A 130 24.31 -13.43 -13.31
CA LYS A 130 25.69 -13.78 -13.69
C LYS A 130 26.65 -13.51 -12.53
N THR A 131 26.58 -12.34 -11.90
CA THR A 131 27.40 -11.99 -10.73
C THR A 131 27.21 -12.99 -9.58
N LEU A 132 25.97 -13.32 -9.23
CA LEU A 132 25.67 -14.29 -8.16
C LEU A 132 26.21 -15.69 -8.48
N LYS A 133 26.18 -16.09 -9.77
CA LYS A 133 26.72 -17.38 -10.23
C LYS A 133 28.25 -17.43 -10.16
N GLU A 134 28.93 -16.36 -10.56
CA GLU A 134 30.39 -16.31 -10.66
C GLU A 134 31.04 -16.09 -9.29
N GLU A 135 30.47 -15.22 -8.46
CA GLU A 135 31.08 -14.79 -7.19
C GLU A 135 30.46 -15.45 -5.95
N GLY A 136 29.26 -16.01 -6.09
CA GLY A 136 28.49 -16.58 -5.00
C GLY A 136 27.80 -15.54 -4.13
N TYR A 137 26.55 -15.82 -3.75
CA TYR A 137 25.77 -14.94 -2.88
C TYR A 137 26.46 -14.57 -1.54
N PRO A 138 27.29 -15.42 -0.89
CA PRO A 138 27.90 -15.03 0.37
C PRO A 138 28.88 -13.86 0.24
N LYS A 139 29.58 -13.78 -0.90
CA LYS A 139 30.50 -12.68 -1.21
C LYS A 139 29.71 -11.46 -1.65
N VAL A 140 28.80 -11.63 -2.61
CA VAL A 140 28.04 -10.53 -3.23
C VAL A 140 27.13 -9.81 -2.22
N LEU A 141 26.45 -10.56 -1.35
CA LEU A 141 25.49 -10.00 -0.39
C LEU A 141 26.09 -9.83 1.02
N VAL A 142 27.33 -10.27 1.25
CA VAL A 142 27.94 -10.33 2.59
C VAL A 142 27.00 -11.03 3.58
N TRP A 143 26.49 -12.21 3.18
CA TRP A 143 25.38 -12.88 3.85
C TRP A 143 25.57 -14.40 3.91
N LYS A 144 25.28 -15.01 5.06
CA LYS A 144 25.56 -16.45 5.28
C LYS A 144 24.34 -17.36 5.15
N ASN A 145 23.16 -16.90 5.57
CA ASN A 145 21.97 -17.76 5.62
C ASN A 145 21.29 -17.86 4.26
N GLN A 146 20.93 -19.06 3.83
CA GLN A 146 20.52 -19.36 2.46
C GLN A 146 19.10 -18.91 2.08
N GLU A 147 18.16 -18.81 3.03
CA GLU A 147 16.74 -18.54 2.74
C GLU A 147 16.49 -17.25 1.94
N LYS A 148 17.13 -16.14 2.33
CA LYS A 148 16.99 -14.85 1.63
C LYS A 148 17.66 -14.84 0.24
N PRO A 149 18.92 -15.31 0.09
CA PRO A 149 19.53 -15.55 -1.21
C PRO A 149 18.70 -16.44 -2.15
N GLU A 150 18.11 -17.53 -1.67
CA GLU A 150 17.23 -18.38 -2.49
C GLU A 150 16.01 -17.61 -2.98
N ARG A 151 15.34 -16.87 -2.09
CA ARG A 151 14.21 -16.01 -2.47
C ARG A 151 14.60 -14.98 -3.53
N MET A 152 15.78 -14.36 -3.37
CA MET A 152 16.34 -13.43 -4.35
C MET A 152 16.57 -14.10 -5.71
N ILE A 153 17.20 -15.28 -5.73
CA ILE A 153 17.47 -16.01 -6.97
C ILE A 153 16.16 -16.41 -7.67
N ASN A 154 15.15 -16.87 -6.91
CA ASN A 154 13.84 -17.18 -7.46
C ASN A 154 13.16 -15.95 -8.08
N LEU A 155 13.25 -14.78 -7.43
CA LEU A 155 12.74 -13.52 -7.97
C LEU A 155 13.48 -13.13 -9.25
N LEU A 156 14.80 -13.19 -9.26
CA LEU A 156 15.58 -12.86 -10.46
C LEU A 156 15.30 -13.81 -11.63
N ASN A 157 15.10 -15.10 -11.36
CA ASN A 157 14.71 -16.06 -12.39
C ASN A 157 13.31 -15.78 -12.95
N LEU A 158 12.35 -15.41 -12.09
CA LEU A 158 11.02 -14.96 -12.54
C LEU A 158 11.16 -13.73 -13.45
N LEU A 159 11.85 -12.68 -13.00
CA LEU A 159 12.05 -11.46 -13.79
C LEU A 159 12.71 -11.76 -15.13
N LYS A 160 13.75 -12.62 -15.14
CA LYS A 160 14.40 -13.05 -16.38
C LYS A 160 13.44 -13.77 -17.33
N SER A 161 12.60 -14.67 -16.81
CA SER A 161 11.61 -15.38 -17.62
C SER A 161 10.52 -14.47 -18.19
N GLU A 162 10.27 -13.35 -17.51
CA GLU A 162 9.34 -12.30 -17.92
C GLU A 162 10.01 -11.21 -18.76
N ASN A 163 11.29 -11.37 -19.12
CA ASN A 163 12.11 -10.41 -19.85
C ASN A 163 12.20 -9.01 -19.20
N VAL A 164 12.22 -8.98 -17.87
CA VAL A 164 12.44 -7.76 -17.07
C VAL A 164 13.91 -7.67 -16.70
N GLU A 165 14.63 -6.72 -17.30
CA GLU A 165 16.07 -6.53 -17.13
C GLU A 165 16.43 -5.30 -16.31
N ASN A 166 15.65 -4.22 -16.31
CA ASN A 166 15.99 -2.98 -15.58
C ASN A 166 14.83 -2.45 -14.70
N GLU A 167 15.10 -1.39 -13.92
CA GLU A 167 14.12 -0.84 -12.97
C GLU A 167 12.89 -0.22 -13.65
N GLU A 168 13.03 0.37 -14.85
CA GLU A 168 11.90 0.94 -15.58
C GLU A 168 10.95 -0.16 -16.09
N GLU A 169 11.53 -1.26 -16.55
CA GLU A 169 10.78 -2.47 -16.93
C GLU A 169 10.13 -3.11 -15.70
N LEU A 170 10.85 -3.21 -14.57
CA LEU A 170 10.29 -3.72 -13.31
C LEU A 170 9.13 -2.86 -12.82
N LYS A 171 9.26 -1.54 -12.90
CA LYS A 171 8.19 -0.58 -12.60
C LYS A 171 6.97 -0.83 -13.47
N SER A 172 7.16 -1.03 -14.76
CA SER A 172 6.07 -1.31 -15.69
C SER A 172 5.42 -2.67 -15.40
N TRP A 173 6.23 -3.67 -15.10
CA TRP A 173 5.80 -5.04 -14.78
C TRP A 173 4.97 -5.10 -13.49
N LEU A 174 5.37 -4.36 -12.44
CA LEU A 174 4.68 -4.29 -11.14
C LEU A 174 3.33 -3.57 -11.16
N LYS A 175 2.98 -2.87 -12.25
CA LYS A 175 1.66 -2.25 -12.41
C LYS A 175 0.57 -3.25 -12.81
N ASN A 176 0.93 -4.42 -13.33
CA ASN A 176 -0.02 -5.44 -13.72
C ASN A 176 -0.32 -6.38 -12.54
N SER A 177 -1.59 -6.50 -12.14
CA SER A 177 -2.01 -7.38 -11.05
C SER A 177 -1.74 -8.86 -11.28
N GLU A 178 -1.73 -9.34 -12.52
CA GLU A 178 -1.39 -10.74 -12.82
C GLU A 178 0.08 -11.05 -12.50
N ASN A 179 0.96 -10.10 -12.78
CA ASN A 179 2.38 -10.19 -12.43
C ASN A 179 2.59 -10.18 -10.91
N ILE A 180 1.77 -9.40 -10.18
CA ILE A 180 1.77 -9.42 -8.72
C ILE A 180 1.40 -10.81 -8.17
N ASN A 181 0.47 -11.52 -8.80
CA ASN A 181 0.13 -12.89 -8.39
C ASN A 181 1.34 -13.83 -8.56
N LYS A 182 2.03 -13.79 -9.71
CA LYS A 182 3.27 -14.56 -9.93
C LYS A 182 4.34 -14.24 -8.87
N LEU A 183 4.50 -12.96 -8.55
CA LEU A 183 5.47 -12.51 -7.55
C LEU A 183 5.16 -13.08 -6.15
N LYS A 184 3.87 -13.16 -5.79
CA LYS A 184 3.41 -13.70 -4.50
C LYS A 184 3.48 -15.24 -4.40
N GLU A 185 3.67 -15.94 -5.51
CA GLU A 185 3.94 -17.39 -5.49
C GLU A 185 5.34 -17.72 -4.93
N ILE A 186 6.25 -16.74 -4.93
CA ILE A 186 7.58 -16.91 -4.35
C ILE A 186 7.48 -16.91 -2.81
N LYS A 187 7.87 -18.03 -2.20
CA LYS A 187 7.85 -18.20 -0.74
C LYS A 187 8.53 -17.04 0.00
N GLY A 188 7.75 -16.38 0.86
CA GLY A 188 8.19 -15.25 1.69
C GLY A 188 8.14 -13.88 1.00
N ILE A 189 7.51 -13.79 -0.17
CA ILE A 189 7.07 -12.53 -0.78
C ILE A 189 5.56 -12.41 -0.57
N GLY A 190 5.14 -11.43 0.24
CA GLY A 190 3.75 -11.07 0.48
C GLY A 190 3.46 -9.62 0.11
N ASP A 191 2.26 -9.14 0.42
CA ASP A 191 1.78 -7.81 0.00
C ASP A 191 2.74 -6.69 0.41
N LYS A 192 3.27 -6.73 1.65
CA LYS A 192 4.30 -5.78 2.12
C LYS A 192 5.51 -5.71 1.19
N THR A 193 6.08 -6.86 0.81
CA THR A 193 7.28 -6.90 -0.04
C THR A 193 6.97 -6.41 -1.45
N VAL A 194 5.77 -6.71 -1.97
CA VAL A 194 5.29 -6.18 -3.25
C VAL A 194 5.21 -4.66 -3.22
N ASP A 195 4.55 -4.09 -2.21
CA ASP A 195 4.41 -2.63 -2.12
C ASP A 195 5.75 -1.95 -1.85
N TYR A 196 6.65 -2.59 -1.11
CA TYR A 196 8.00 -2.06 -0.94
C TYR A 196 8.82 -2.08 -2.24
N LEU A 197 8.71 -3.15 -3.05
CA LEU A 197 9.30 -3.18 -4.40
C LEU A 197 8.76 -2.06 -5.28
N LYS A 198 7.45 -1.80 -5.23
CA LYS A 198 6.83 -0.67 -5.95
C LYS A 198 7.44 0.67 -5.51
N ILE A 199 7.59 0.91 -4.21
CA ILE A 199 8.23 2.12 -3.67
C ILE A 199 9.66 2.26 -4.22
N LEU A 200 10.46 1.18 -4.17
CA LEU A 200 11.86 1.18 -4.62
C LEU A 200 12.01 1.52 -6.11
N VAL A 201 11.01 1.24 -6.96
CA VAL A 201 11.01 1.65 -8.38
C VAL A 201 10.17 2.91 -8.66
N GLY A 202 9.82 3.64 -7.60
CA GLY A 202 9.15 4.93 -7.67
C GLY A 202 7.67 4.87 -8.07
N ILE A 203 6.97 3.79 -7.73
CA ILE A 203 5.50 3.76 -7.70
C ILE A 203 5.08 4.19 -6.31
N SER A 204 4.32 5.28 -6.23
CA SER A 204 3.82 5.79 -4.95
C SER A 204 2.78 4.84 -4.39
N THR A 205 3.09 4.24 -3.24
CA THR A 205 2.22 3.36 -2.43
C THR A 205 2.77 3.32 -1.00
N ASN A 206 2.05 2.73 -0.07
CA ASN A 206 2.53 2.41 1.27
C ASN A 206 2.80 0.90 1.44
N ALA A 207 3.76 0.54 2.29
CA ALA A 207 4.14 -0.83 2.58
C ALA A 207 3.92 -1.12 4.07
N ILE A 208 2.74 -1.66 4.42
CA ILE A 208 2.34 -1.80 5.82
C ILE A 208 3.25 -2.79 6.56
N ASP A 209 4.14 -2.24 7.38
CA ASP A 209 5.05 -2.97 8.23
C ASP A 209 4.68 -2.81 9.71
N ARG A 210 5.52 -3.35 10.61
CA ARG A 210 5.30 -3.24 12.06
C ARG A 210 5.28 -1.78 12.55
N HIS A 211 6.06 -0.89 11.93
CA HIS A 211 6.11 0.51 12.32
C HIS A 211 4.81 1.21 11.94
N VAL A 212 4.27 0.94 10.75
CA VAL A 212 2.96 1.47 10.33
C VAL A 212 1.84 0.92 11.21
N PHE A 213 1.82 -0.39 11.49
CA PHE A 213 0.83 -0.96 12.43
C PHE A 213 0.94 -0.34 13.83
N ASN A 214 2.16 -0.16 14.35
CA ASN A 214 2.36 0.48 15.66
C ASN A 214 1.92 1.94 15.66
N PHE A 215 2.09 2.66 14.55
CA PHE A 215 1.62 4.04 14.41
C PHE A 215 0.09 4.12 14.43
N LEU A 216 -0.58 3.24 13.68
CA LEU A 216 -2.05 3.12 13.70
C LEU A 216 -2.56 2.77 15.10
N ASN A 217 -1.90 1.85 15.80
CA ASN A 217 -2.23 1.50 17.18
C ASN A 217 -2.01 2.67 18.15
N ALA A 218 -0.95 3.46 17.99
CA ALA A 218 -0.69 4.65 18.80
C ALA A 218 -1.75 5.75 18.58
N ALA A 219 -2.36 5.77 17.40
CA ALA A 219 -3.54 6.57 17.11
C ALA A 219 -4.84 5.95 17.64
N ASN A 220 -4.82 4.80 18.33
CA ASN A 220 -6.01 4.02 18.72
C ASN A 220 -6.87 3.52 17.54
N ILE A 221 -6.29 3.33 16.36
CA ILE A 221 -6.96 2.79 15.18
C ILE A 221 -6.75 1.29 15.12
N LYS A 222 -7.81 0.52 15.41
CA LYS A 222 -7.81 -0.93 15.20
C LYS A 222 -8.02 -1.24 13.72
N VAL A 223 -7.16 -2.10 13.17
CA VAL A 223 -7.26 -2.62 11.80
C VAL A 223 -7.42 -4.13 11.83
N LYS A 224 -8.19 -4.65 10.88
CA LYS A 224 -8.50 -6.07 10.74
C LYS A 224 -7.36 -6.82 10.05
N ASP A 225 -6.83 -6.23 8.99
CA ASP A 225 -5.86 -6.87 8.11
C ASP A 225 -4.98 -5.84 7.39
N TYR A 226 -4.00 -6.34 6.62
CA TYR A 226 -3.08 -5.53 5.83
C TYR A 226 -3.80 -4.58 4.87
N ASN A 227 -4.85 -5.08 4.18
CA ASN A 227 -5.55 -4.31 3.16
C ASN A 227 -6.34 -3.15 3.77
N GLU A 228 -6.98 -3.35 4.93
CA GLU A 228 -7.62 -2.24 5.63
C GLU A 228 -6.59 -1.18 6.08
N ALA A 229 -5.46 -1.61 6.63
CA ALA A 229 -4.39 -0.69 7.01
C ALA A 229 -3.84 0.11 5.82
N HIS A 230 -3.58 -0.57 4.69
CA HIS A 230 -3.12 0.04 3.44
C HIS A 230 -4.11 1.12 2.96
N GLN A 231 -5.41 0.80 2.93
CA GLN A 231 -6.44 1.74 2.50
C GLN A 231 -6.58 2.95 3.45
N ILE A 232 -6.45 2.74 4.76
CA ILE A 232 -6.48 3.85 5.73
C ILE A 232 -5.30 4.79 5.50
N VAL A 233 -4.09 4.25 5.34
CA VAL A 233 -2.87 5.03 5.13
C VAL A 233 -2.94 5.79 3.80
N SER A 234 -3.30 5.13 2.70
CA SER A 234 -3.46 5.74 1.38
C SER A 234 -4.47 6.89 1.41
N LYS A 235 -5.67 6.68 1.97
CA LYS A 235 -6.68 7.74 2.11
C LYS A 235 -6.25 8.88 3.03
N THR A 236 -5.40 8.60 4.02
CA THR A 236 -4.86 9.65 4.89
C THR A 236 -3.86 10.51 4.14
N ALA A 237 -3.00 9.90 3.30
CA ALA A 237 -2.10 10.61 2.41
C ALA A 237 -2.88 11.55 1.47
N ASP A 238 -3.96 11.06 0.86
CA ASP A 238 -4.87 11.86 0.02
C ASP A 238 -5.44 13.06 0.79
N LEU A 239 -5.96 12.84 2.00
CA LEU A 239 -6.56 13.89 2.84
C LEU A 239 -5.55 14.97 3.24
N LEU A 240 -4.29 14.57 3.44
CA LEU A 240 -3.19 15.48 3.79
C LEU A 240 -2.51 16.09 2.55
N ALA A 241 -2.90 15.67 1.33
CA ALA A 241 -2.26 16.01 0.07
C ALA A 241 -0.74 15.70 0.06
N ILE A 242 -0.37 14.53 0.58
CA ILE A 242 1.02 14.05 0.65
C ILE A 242 1.17 12.84 -0.28
N ASP A 243 2.31 12.73 -0.95
CA ASP A 243 2.67 11.53 -1.72
C ASP A 243 2.69 10.29 -0.81
N GLU A 244 2.06 9.19 -1.25
CA GLU A 244 1.82 8.03 -0.40
C GLU A 244 3.12 7.35 0.08
N ALA A 245 4.12 7.24 -0.78
CA ALA A 245 5.42 6.69 -0.41
C ALA A 245 6.17 7.62 0.56
N VAL A 246 6.07 8.94 0.36
CA VAL A 246 6.63 9.92 1.31
C VAL A 246 5.95 9.80 2.67
N PHE A 247 4.63 9.61 2.69
CA PHE A 247 3.89 9.45 3.92
C PHE A 247 4.26 8.16 4.67
N ASP A 248 4.35 7.03 3.97
CA ASP A 248 4.84 5.76 4.51
C ASP A 248 6.23 5.90 5.15
N TYR A 249 7.18 6.49 4.43
CA TYR A 249 8.52 6.73 4.93
C TYR A 249 8.55 7.70 6.13
N SER A 250 7.68 8.71 6.14
CA SER A 250 7.56 9.66 7.26
C SER A 250 7.08 8.95 8.54
N ILE A 251 6.11 8.03 8.41
CA ILE A 251 5.67 7.17 9.53
C ILE A 251 6.84 6.30 10.01
N TRP A 252 7.54 5.64 9.11
CA TRP A 252 8.68 4.79 9.46
C TRP A 252 9.78 5.59 10.19
N LYS A 253 10.13 6.78 9.70
CA LYS A 253 11.13 7.66 10.30
C LYS A 253 10.72 8.11 11.70
N TYR A 254 9.46 8.51 11.88
CA TYR A 254 8.94 8.86 13.19
C TYR A 254 8.99 7.67 14.16
N MET A 255 8.55 6.49 13.73
CA MET A 255 8.45 5.30 14.58
C MET A 255 9.80 4.60 14.83
N SER A 256 10.80 4.78 13.98
CA SER A 256 12.15 4.22 14.18
C SER A 256 12.96 4.96 15.25
N THR A 257 12.62 6.23 15.51
CA THR A 257 13.26 7.05 16.56
C THR A 257 12.64 6.87 17.94
N LYS A 258 11.40 6.39 18.01
CA LYS A 258 10.72 6.04 19.27
C LYS A 258 11.10 4.63 19.69
N ARG A 259 12.06 4.54 20.62
CA ARG A 259 12.36 3.31 21.35
C ARG A 259 11.53 3.22 22.62
#